data_AF-A0A934VYE1-F1
#
_entry.id   AF-A0A934VYE1-F1
#
_cell.length_a   1.000
_cell.length_b   1.000
_cell.length_c   1.000
_cell.angle_alpha   90.00
_cell.angle_beta   90.00
_cell.angle_gamma   90.00
#
_symmetry.space_group_name_H-M   'P 1'
#
loop_
_entity.id
_entity.type
_entity.pdbx_description
1 polymer ?
#
loop_
_entity_poly.entity_id
_entity_poly.type
_entity_poly.pdbx_seq_one_letter_code
_entity_poly.pdbx_strand_id
1 'polypeptide(L)'
;MLSTAFGRIGANVEKCHERYGQPWDVMGTKDVSLESYGQGGIQTVCRFVDGVCVAVAYNLKTFTIVNDSISPTGPRFDAKQISQLLNLNRGTSEWIIETSNPRGGPVDGTYVTKDQTKRASVSFAGIRIEDIAWSNSERAKVESDKLQHAVDAITSEDPKDHSGE
;
A
#
# COMPACT_ATOMS: atom_id res chain seq x y z
N MET A 1 -3.57 18.44 12.75
CA MET A 1 -2.42 17.77 12.11
C MET A 1 -2.81 16.94 10.87
N LEU A 2 -4.01 16.37 10.76
CA LEU A 2 -4.41 15.59 9.57
C LEU A 2 -5.02 16.37 8.40
N SER A 3 -5.17 17.70 8.52
CA SER A 3 -5.69 18.57 7.45
C SER A 3 -4.80 18.63 6.20
N THR A 4 -3.65 17.94 6.21
CA THR A 4 -2.66 17.88 5.14
C THR A 4 -2.65 16.54 4.39
N ALA A 5 -3.32 15.49 4.89
CA ALA A 5 -3.42 14.24 4.15
C ALA A 5 -4.48 14.36 3.05
N PHE A 6 -4.04 14.33 1.79
CA PHE A 6 -4.84 14.51 0.58
C PHE A 6 -4.75 13.31 -0.37
N GLY A 7 -3.58 12.68 -0.46
CA GLY A 7 -3.39 11.48 -1.27
C GLY A 7 -4.35 10.41 -0.76
N ARG A 8 -5.20 9.89 -1.64
CA ARG A 8 -6.27 8.93 -1.31
C ARG A 8 -6.58 8.08 -2.53
N ILE A 9 -7.23 6.93 -2.35
CA ILE A 9 -7.69 6.11 -3.46
C ILE A 9 -8.60 6.93 -4.40
N GLY A 10 -8.32 6.85 -5.70
CA GLY A 10 -9.00 7.60 -6.76
C GLY A 10 -8.51 9.04 -6.95
N ALA A 11 -7.55 9.52 -6.16
CA ALA A 11 -6.94 10.83 -6.40
C ALA A 11 -6.10 10.80 -7.68
N ASN A 12 -6.13 11.90 -8.42
CA ASN A 12 -5.28 12.09 -9.59
C ASN A 12 -3.89 12.62 -9.16
N VAL A 13 -2.84 12.15 -9.84
CA VAL A 13 -1.44 12.50 -9.55
C VAL A 13 -1.17 14.00 -9.63
N GLU A 14 -1.72 14.71 -10.62
CA GLU A 14 -1.53 16.16 -10.78
C GLU A 14 -2.15 16.92 -9.61
N LYS A 15 -3.33 16.51 -9.15
CA LYS A 15 -3.97 17.11 -7.96
C LYS A 15 -3.17 16.84 -6.68
N CYS A 16 -2.50 15.69 -6.60
CA CYS A 16 -1.58 15.41 -5.51
C CYS A 16 -0.36 16.32 -5.58
N HIS A 17 0.22 16.55 -6.76
CA HIS A 17 1.34 17.48 -6.96
C HIS A 17 0.97 18.92 -6.63
N GLU A 18 -0.21 19.39 -7.02
CA GLU A 18 -0.70 20.73 -6.66
C GLU A 18 -0.81 20.92 -5.14
N ARG A 19 -1.22 19.86 -4.43
CA ARG A 19 -1.51 19.96 -2.99
C ARG A 19 -0.27 19.73 -2.12
N TYR A 20 0.55 18.77 -2.48
CA TYR A 20 1.75 18.38 -1.73
C TYR A 20 3.02 19.06 -2.23
N GLY A 21 3.01 19.62 -3.44
CA GLY A 21 4.22 19.91 -4.20
C GLY A 21 4.75 18.67 -4.90
N GLN A 22 5.96 18.78 -5.44
CA GLN A 22 6.61 17.65 -6.10
C GLN A 22 6.90 16.52 -5.09
N PRO A 23 6.74 15.26 -5.50
CA PRO A 23 7.14 14.13 -4.69
C PRO A 23 8.65 14.18 -4.41
N TRP A 24 9.05 13.74 -3.21
CA TRP A 24 10.48 13.68 -2.84
C TRP A 24 11.15 12.38 -3.29
N ASP A 25 10.34 11.37 -3.63
CA ASP A 25 10.79 10.12 -4.22
C ASP A 25 9.72 9.61 -5.20
N VAL A 26 10.19 9.11 -6.35
CA VAL A 26 9.36 8.55 -7.42
C VAL A 26 10.04 7.29 -7.92
N MET A 27 9.33 6.16 -7.85
CA MET A 27 9.77 4.88 -8.40
C MET A 27 8.77 4.39 -9.44
N GLY A 28 9.26 3.84 -10.55
CA GLY A 28 8.41 3.26 -11.60
C GLY A 28 8.42 4.05 -12.91
N THR A 29 7.36 3.89 -13.70
CA THR A 29 7.17 4.52 -15.01
C THR A 29 6.06 5.56 -14.95
N LYS A 30 5.78 6.22 -16.08
CA LYS A 30 4.67 7.17 -16.19
C LYS A 30 3.30 6.51 -15.97
N ASP A 31 3.15 5.26 -16.40
CA ASP A 31 1.88 4.53 -16.36
C ASP A 31 1.67 3.86 -15.01
N VAL A 32 2.74 3.46 -14.31
CA VAL A 32 2.68 2.91 -12.96
C VAL A 32 3.80 3.51 -12.12
N SER A 33 3.45 4.39 -11.17
CA SER A 33 4.40 5.06 -10.29
C SER A 33 4.08 4.84 -8.82
N LEU A 34 5.11 4.82 -7.98
CA LEU A 34 5.02 4.97 -6.54
C LEU A 34 5.64 6.31 -6.18
N GLU A 35 4.85 7.20 -5.60
CA GLU A 35 5.28 8.55 -5.27
C GLU A 35 5.14 8.81 -3.78
N SER A 36 6.22 9.29 -3.18
CA SER A 36 6.23 9.66 -1.78
C SER A 36 6.11 11.17 -1.64
N TYR A 37 5.32 11.59 -0.66
CA TYR A 37 5.13 12.98 -0.24
C TYR A 37 5.34 13.08 1.28
N GLY A 38 5.90 14.19 1.76
CA GLY A 38 6.12 14.40 3.19
C GLY A 38 5.52 15.72 3.65
N GLN A 39 4.48 15.68 4.48
CA GLN A 39 3.84 16.89 5.00
C GLN A 39 3.36 16.70 6.44
N GLY A 40 3.66 17.68 7.32
CA GLY A 40 3.14 17.70 8.69
C GLY A 40 3.52 16.48 9.55
N GLY A 41 4.70 15.90 9.33
CA GLY A 41 5.18 14.71 10.05
C GLY A 41 4.61 13.38 9.54
N ILE A 42 3.82 13.40 8.47
CA ILE A 42 3.28 12.20 7.81
C ILE A 42 3.95 12.04 6.44
N GLN A 43 4.45 10.85 6.18
CA GLN A 43 4.80 10.39 4.84
C GLN A 43 3.54 9.78 4.22
N THR A 44 3.10 10.32 3.09
CA THR A 44 2.05 9.74 2.26
C THR A 44 2.72 9.10 1.05
N VAL A 45 2.47 7.83 0.80
CA VAL A 45 2.99 7.11 -0.36
C VAL A 45 1.80 6.69 -1.21
N CYS A 46 1.70 7.20 -2.44
CA CYS A 46 0.64 6.85 -3.38
C CYS A 46 1.20 5.96 -4.48
N ARG A 47 0.49 4.88 -4.79
CA ARG A 47 0.69 4.14 -6.04
C ARG A 47 -0.31 4.65 -7.06
N PHE A 48 0.19 5.21 -8.15
CA PHE A 48 -0.60 5.64 -9.29
C PHE A 48 -0.54 4.60 -10.40
N VAL A 49 -1.68 4.38 -11.05
CA VAL A 49 -1.82 3.64 -12.30
C VAL A 49 -2.61 4.52 -13.25
N ASP A 50 -2.05 4.81 -14.41
CA ASP A 50 -2.58 5.77 -15.39
C ASP A 50 -2.93 7.13 -14.74
N GLY A 51 -2.08 7.57 -13.81
CA GLY A 51 -2.25 8.81 -13.05
C GLY A 51 -3.34 8.78 -11.97
N VAL A 52 -3.97 7.62 -11.69
CA VAL A 52 -4.99 7.45 -10.65
C VAL A 52 -4.43 6.64 -9.47
N CYS A 53 -4.60 7.14 -8.25
CA CYS A 53 -4.13 6.48 -7.05
C CYS A 53 -4.94 5.20 -6.75
N VAL A 54 -4.32 4.04 -6.83
CA VAL A 54 -4.94 2.71 -6.58
C VAL A 54 -4.52 2.11 -5.24
N ALA A 55 -3.47 2.65 -4.62
CA ALA A 55 -3.09 2.31 -3.25
C ALA A 55 -2.46 3.53 -2.57
N VAL A 56 -2.69 3.70 -1.27
CA VAL A 56 -2.06 4.75 -0.47
C VAL A 56 -1.59 4.21 0.87
N ALA A 57 -0.43 4.66 1.33
CA ALA A 57 0.05 4.42 2.68
C ALA A 57 0.31 5.75 3.40
N TYR A 58 -0.04 5.80 4.68
CA TYR A 58 0.27 6.89 5.60
C TYR A 58 1.16 6.35 6.71
N ASN A 59 2.38 6.87 6.79
CA ASN A 59 3.36 6.51 7.80
C ASN A 59 3.78 7.76 8.58
N LEU A 60 4.13 7.61 9.85
CA LEU A 60 4.76 8.71 10.59
C LEU A 60 6.22 8.85 10.14
N LYS A 61 6.63 10.07 9.76
CA LYS A 61 7.92 10.37 9.13
C LYS A 61 9.13 10.01 10.01
N THR A 62 8.94 9.85 11.32
CA THR A 62 9.96 9.40 12.27
C THR A 62 10.32 7.91 12.15
N PHE A 63 9.59 7.11 11.35
CA PHE A 63 9.95 5.72 11.04
C PHE A 63 10.80 5.56 9.77
N THR A 64 11.51 6.60 9.33
CA THR A 64 12.61 6.41 8.38
C THR A 64 13.74 5.65 9.07
N ILE A 65 13.70 4.33 8.89
CA ILE A 65 14.80 3.38 9.03
C ILE A 65 15.35 3.23 10.46
N VAL A 66 14.72 2.36 11.25
CA VAL A 66 15.47 1.51 12.19
C VAL A 66 14.87 0.11 12.15
N ASN A 67 15.69 -0.86 11.73
CA ASN A 67 15.42 -2.29 11.79
C ASN A 67 14.76 -2.71 13.13
N ASP A 68 13.69 -3.51 13.03
CA ASP A 68 13.22 -4.53 13.97
C ASP A 68 13.10 -4.22 15.47
N SER A 69 13.10 -2.96 15.88
CA SER A 69 12.80 -2.58 17.26
C SER A 69 11.74 -1.49 17.29
N ILE A 70 10.51 -1.92 16.98
CA ILE A 70 9.29 -1.17 17.28
C ILE A 70 9.31 -0.82 18.76
N SER A 71 9.64 0.43 19.08
CA SER A 71 9.53 0.89 20.45
C SER A 71 8.05 0.91 20.84
N PRO A 72 7.66 0.32 22.00
CA PRO A 72 6.31 0.47 22.54
C PRO A 72 5.93 1.94 22.78
N THR A 73 6.90 2.87 22.82
CA THR A 73 6.72 4.29 23.12
C THR A 73 6.96 5.23 21.93
N GLY A 74 7.23 4.70 20.73
CA GLY A 74 7.42 5.53 19.54
C GLY A 74 6.15 6.31 19.14
N PRO A 75 6.26 7.33 18.27
CA PRO A 75 5.11 8.04 17.72
C PRO A 75 4.12 7.07 17.07
N ARG A 76 2.83 7.24 17.32
CA ARG A 76 1.76 6.37 16.79
C ARG A 76 0.60 7.21 16.32
N PHE A 77 -0.12 6.72 15.32
CA PHE A 77 -1.43 7.28 15.02
C PHE A 77 -2.38 6.94 16.17
N ASP A 78 -3.07 7.94 16.71
CA ASP A 78 -4.17 7.70 17.63
C ASP A 78 -5.42 7.19 16.88
N ALA A 79 -6.40 6.68 17.63
CA ALA A 79 -7.62 6.12 17.04
C ALA A 79 -8.43 7.15 16.22
N LYS A 80 -8.40 8.43 16.61
CA LYS A 80 -9.07 9.51 15.87
C LYS A 80 -8.37 9.76 14.54
N GLN A 81 -7.03 9.73 14.54
CA GLN A 81 -6.23 9.91 13.35
C GLN A 81 -6.43 8.76 12.36
N ILE A 82 -6.45 7.53 12.86
CA ILE A 82 -6.75 6.33 12.06
C ILE A 82 -8.14 6.45 11.43
N SER A 83 -9.15 6.78 12.23
CA SER A 83 -10.52 6.94 11.74
C SER A 83 -10.61 8.03 10.66
N GLN A 84 -9.92 9.16 10.83
CA GLN A 84 -9.89 10.23 9.83
C GLN A 84 -9.24 9.79 8.52
N LEU A 85 -8.12 9.06 8.55
CA LEU A 85 -7.43 8.55 7.37
C LEU A 85 -8.22 7.45 6.65
N LEU A 86 -8.88 6.57 7.40
CA LEU A 86 -9.83 5.60 6.84
C LEU A 86 -11.01 6.32 6.17
N ASN A 87 -11.59 7.33 6.84
CA ASN A 87 -12.72 8.09 6.30
C ASN A 87 -12.36 8.91 5.05
N LEU A 88 -11.12 9.37 4.93
CA LEU A 88 -10.61 10.02 3.72
C LEU A 88 -10.69 9.08 2.49
N ASN A 89 -10.58 7.77 2.70
CA ASN A 89 -10.50 6.75 1.66
C ASN A 89 -11.79 5.92 1.49
N ARG A 90 -12.78 6.08 2.37
CA ARG A 90 -14.00 5.26 2.36
C ARG A 90 -14.88 5.45 1.12
N GLY A 91 -14.77 6.62 0.47
CA GLY A 91 -15.74 7.05 -0.55
C GLY A 91 -17.14 7.22 0.07
N THR A 92 -18.13 6.52 -0.48
CA THR A 92 -19.50 6.45 0.07
C THR A 92 -19.74 5.24 0.95
N SER A 93 -18.74 4.37 1.12
CA SER A 93 -18.84 3.12 1.86
C SER A 93 -18.52 3.27 3.35
N GLU A 94 -18.81 2.24 4.12
CA GLU A 94 -18.41 2.12 5.52
C GLU A 94 -17.35 1.03 5.67
N TRP A 95 -16.43 1.23 6.63
CA TRP A 95 -15.43 0.24 6.98
C TRP A 95 -16.01 -0.81 7.94
N ILE A 96 -15.73 -2.08 7.65
CA ILE A 96 -15.97 -3.22 8.53
C ILE A 96 -14.61 -3.80 8.92
N ILE A 97 -14.45 -4.18 10.18
CA ILE A 97 -13.27 -4.92 10.62
C ILE A 97 -13.36 -6.37 10.14
N GLU A 98 -12.37 -6.81 9.38
CA GLU A 98 -12.24 -8.19 8.88
C GLU A 98 -11.46 -9.04 9.90
N THR A 99 -10.38 -8.50 10.43
CA THR A 99 -9.58 -9.12 11.50
C THR A 99 -9.16 -8.08 12.51
N SER A 100 -9.26 -8.40 13.80
CA SER A 100 -8.68 -7.60 14.87
C SER A 100 -7.37 -8.22 15.33
N ASN A 101 -6.36 -7.39 15.60
CA ASN A 101 -5.14 -7.82 16.26
C ASN A 101 -5.22 -7.46 17.76
N PRO A 102 -5.59 -8.41 18.65
CA PRO A 102 -5.76 -8.11 20.07
C PRO A 102 -4.45 -7.68 20.76
N ARG A 103 -3.28 -7.92 20.16
CA ARG A 103 -1.96 -7.50 20.68
C ARG A 103 -1.53 -6.11 20.21
N GLY A 104 -2.14 -5.57 19.15
CA GLY A 104 -1.76 -4.29 18.53
C GLY A 104 -2.50 -3.06 19.10
N GLY A 105 -3.58 -3.29 19.86
CA GLY A 105 -4.46 -2.25 20.37
C GLY A 105 -5.81 -2.24 19.65
N PRO A 106 -6.76 -1.38 20.08
CA PRO A 106 -8.17 -1.45 19.67
C PRO A 106 -8.46 -1.09 18.21
N VAL A 107 -7.45 -0.65 17.45
CA VAL A 107 -7.56 -0.18 16.06
C VAL A 107 -6.67 -0.97 15.09
N ASP A 108 -5.78 -1.83 15.60
CA ASP A 108 -4.90 -2.64 14.76
C ASP A 108 -5.69 -3.81 14.14
N GLY A 109 -5.57 -3.96 12.83
CA GLY A 109 -6.34 -4.96 12.11
C GLY A 109 -6.48 -4.69 10.62
N THR A 110 -7.19 -5.60 9.97
CA THR A 110 -7.59 -5.44 8.57
C THR A 110 -9.04 -4.98 8.53
N TYR A 111 -9.31 -3.99 7.68
CA TYR A 111 -10.62 -3.44 7.43
C TYR A 111 -10.95 -3.59 5.95
N VAL A 112 -12.24 -3.75 5.66
CA VAL A 112 -12.76 -3.80 4.29
C VAL A 112 -13.98 -2.89 4.19
N THR A 113 -14.18 -2.23 3.06
CA THR A 113 -15.42 -1.47 2.85
C THR A 113 -16.61 -2.41 2.65
N LYS A 114 -17.83 -1.99 3.03
CA LYS A 114 -19.06 -2.79 2.86
C LYS A 114 -19.29 -3.27 1.43
N ASP A 115 -18.93 -2.45 0.46
CA ASP A 115 -18.99 -2.77 -0.97
C ASP A 115 -17.82 -3.63 -1.48
N GLN A 116 -16.89 -4.02 -0.60
CA GLN A 116 -15.70 -4.81 -0.90
C GLN A 116 -14.80 -4.21 -1.98
N THR A 117 -14.81 -2.89 -2.15
CA THR A 117 -13.94 -2.21 -3.12
C THR A 117 -12.57 -1.87 -2.57
N LYS A 118 -12.43 -1.69 -1.25
CA LYS A 118 -11.17 -1.27 -0.61
C LYS A 118 -10.84 -2.11 0.60
N ARG A 119 -9.55 -2.36 0.80
CA ARG A 119 -9.00 -2.99 1.99
C ARG A 119 -8.02 -2.04 2.65
N ALA A 120 -8.05 -1.94 3.97
CA ALA A 120 -7.06 -1.23 4.76
C ALA A 120 -6.38 -2.17 5.75
N SER A 121 -5.06 -2.10 5.85
CA SER A 121 -4.28 -2.70 6.92
C SER A 121 -3.82 -1.58 7.84
N VAL A 122 -4.27 -1.62 9.08
CA VAL A 122 -3.98 -0.63 10.11
C VAL A 122 -3.05 -1.24 11.14
N SER A 123 -1.98 -0.53 11.43
CA SER A 123 -1.08 -0.80 12.54
C SER A 123 -0.75 0.50 13.26
N PHE A 124 -0.18 0.40 14.46
CA PHE A 124 0.37 1.56 15.17
C PHE A 124 1.44 2.34 14.37
N ALA A 125 2.13 1.69 13.41
CA ALA A 125 3.20 2.29 12.61
C ALA A 125 2.69 3.02 11.36
N GLY A 126 1.50 2.65 10.88
CA GLY A 126 0.96 3.20 9.64
C GLY A 126 -0.29 2.50 9.16
N ILE A 127 -0.92 3.13 8.17
CA ILE A 127 -2.14 2.66 7.53
C ILE A 127 -1.85 2.49 6.05
N ARG A 128 -2.10 1.30 5.51
CA ARG A 128 -2.06 1.04 4.08
C ARG A 128 -3.46 0.74 3.59
N ILE A 129 -3.85 1.34 2.47
CA ILE A 129 -5.17 1.18 1.85
C ILE A 129 -4.96 0.85 0.37
N GLU A 130 -5.70 -0.13 -0.14
CA GLU A 130 -5.64 -0.56 -1.54
C GLU A 130 -7.03 -0.74 -2.14
N ASP A 131 -7.16 -0.47 -3.43
CA ASP A 131 -8.27 -0.95 -4.25
C ASP A 131 -8.16 -2.47 -4.44
N ILE A 132 -9.23 -3.19 -4.10
CA ILE A 132 -9.22 -4.66 -4.07
C ILE A 132 -9.17 -5.24 -5.47
N ALA A 133 -9.94 -4.69 -6.42
CA ALA A 133 -9.99 -5.20 -7.78
C ALA A 133 -8.61 -5.10 -8.44
N TRP A 134 -7.96 -3.94 -8.29
CA TRP A 134 -6.60 -3.75 -8.77
C TRP A 134 -5.61 -4.68 -8.06
N SER A 135 -5.63 -4.75 -6.73
CA SER A 135 -4.67 -5.57 -5.96
C SER A 135 -4.79 -7.07 -6.28
N ASN A 136 -6.01 -7.55 -6.54
CA ASN A 136 -6.23 -8.93 -6.98
C ASN A 136 -5.70 -9.17 -8.40
N SER A 137 -5.88 -8.22 -9.31
CA SER A 137 -5.34 -8.32 -10.67
C SER A 137 -3.81 -8.40 -10.69
N GLU A 138 -3.13 -7.62 -9.84
CA GLU A 138 -1.66 -7.64 -9.73
C GLU A 138 -1.17 -8.93 -9.08
N ARG A 139 -1.85 -9.41 -8.03
CA ARG A 139 -1.53 -10.71 -7.41
C ARG A 139 -1.61 -11.84 -8.44
N ALA A 140 -2.65 -11.84 -9.28
CA ALA A 140 -2.81 -12.84 -10.33
C ALA A 140 -1.69 -12.77 -11.39
N LYS A 141 -1.27 -11.56 -11.81
CA LYS A 141 -0.12 -11.40 -12.73
C LYS A 141 1.17 -11.95 -12.14
N VAL A 142 1.49 -11.60 -10.90
CA VAL A 142 2.70 -12.09 -10.22
C VAL A 142 2.70 -13.61 -10.08
N GLU A 143 1.55 -14.22 -9.79
CA GLU A 143 1.43 -15.67 -9.74
C GLU A 143 1.60 -16.31 -11.11
N SER A 144 1.01 -15.71 -12.16
CA SER A 144 1.21 -16.14 -13.55
C SER A 144 2.68 -16.07 -13.97
N ASP A 145 3.38 -14.98 -13.67
CA ASP A 145 4.79 -14.79 -14.03
C ASP A 145 5.68 -15.81 -13.31
N LYS A 146 5.38 -16.12 -12.03
CA LYS A 146 6.08 -17.16 -11.28
C LYS A 146 5.88 -18.54 -11.88
N LEU A 147 4.66 -18.87 -12.28
CA LEU A 147 4.35 -20.13 -12.94
C LEU A 147 5.05 -20.22 -14.29
N GLN A 148 5.05 -19.15 -15.08
CA GLN A 148 5.76 -19.11 -16.36
C GLN A 148 7.26 -19.31 -16.18
N HIS A 149 7.88 -18.61 -15.21
CA HIS A 149 9.30 -18.79 -14.91
C HIS A 149 9.62 -20.23 -14.45
N ALA A 150 8.73 -20.87 -13.70
CA ALA A 150 8.90 -22.26 -13.29
C ALA A 150 8.78 -23.23 -14.47
N VAL A 151 7.86 -22.98 -15.41
CA VAL A 151 7.72 -23.76 -16.65
C VAL A 151 8.96 -23.59 -17.54
N ASP A 152 9.45 -22.37 -17.70
CA ASP A 152 10.66 -22.09 -18.49
C ASP A 152 11.88 -22.79 -17.88
N ALA A 153 12.00 -22.80 -16.54
CA ALA A 153 13.06 -23.53 -15.85
C ALA A 153 12.99 -25.05 -16.12
N ILE A 154 11.81 -25.66 -16.08
CA ILE A 154 11.61 -27.09 -16.35
C ILE A 154 11.88 -27.43 -17.82
N THR A 155 11.46 -26.57 -18.76
CA THR A 155 11.63 -26.81 -20.20
C THR A 155 13.03 -26.47 -20.72
N SER A 156 13.83 -25.73 -19.94
CA SER A 156 15.25 -25.46 -20.23
C SER A 156 16.20 -26.57 -19.79
N GLU A 157 15.74 -27.54 -18.99
CA GLU A 157 16.48 -28.78 -18.70
C GLU A 157 16.34 -29.75 -19.89
N ASP A 158 17.07 -29.50 -20.97
CA ASP A 158 17.27 -30.48 -22.03
C ASP A 158 17.87 -31.77 -21.42
N PRO A 159 17.37 -32.97 -21.78
CA PRO A 159 17.95 -34.22 -21.32
C PRO A 159 19.39 -34.28 -21.82
N LYS A 160 20.36 -34.32 -20.90
CA LYS A 160 21.75 -34.63 -21.26
C LYS A 160 21.75 -35.93 -22.05
N ASP A 161 22.02 -35.78 -23.34
CA ASP A 161 22.24 -36.85 -24.30
C ASP A 161 23.41 -37.68 -23.77
N HIS A 162 23.10 -38.78 -23.09
CA HIS A 162 24.06 -39.83 -22.76
C HIS A 162 24.25 -40.71 -24.00
N SER A 163 24.74 -40.10 -25.08
CA SER A 163 25.37 -40.80 -26.20
C SER A 163 26.86 -40.47 -26.17
N GLY A 164 27.56 -41.10 -25.21
CA GLY A 164 29.01 -41.12 -25.13
C GLY A 164 29.48 -42.57 -25.02
N GLU A 165 30.09 -43.02 -26.11
CA GLU A 165 30.85 -44.25 -26.41
C GLU A 165 31.26 -45.18 -25.26
#